data_AF-A0A854BIT1-F1
#
_entry.id   AF-A0A854BIT1-F1
#
_cell.length_a   1.000
_cell.length_b   1.000
_cell.length_c   1.000
_cell.angle_alpha   90.00
_cell.angle_beta   90.00
_cell.angle_gamma   90.00
#
_symmetry.space_group_name_H-M   'P 1'
#
loop_
_entity.id
_entity.type
_entity.pdbx_description
1 polymer ?
#
loop_
_entity_poly.entity_id
_entity_poly.type
_entity_poly.pdbx_seq_one_letter_code
_entity_poly.pdbx_strand_id
1 'polypeptide(L)' 'LNYYARYHKSAMKKVCRYINLTLIAWARKKYKTLRYRKTKACQLMERLSKEKPELFAHWKAGPGSAFA' A
#
# COMPACT_ATOMS: atom_id res chain seq x y z
N LEU A 1 -2.59 15.89 -1.82
CA LEU A 1 -1.18 15.43 -1.92
C LEU A 1 -0.21 16.48 -2.49
N ASN A 2 -0.66 17.46 -3.29
CA ASN A 2 0.22 18.29 -4.12
C ASN A 2 1.14 19.29 -3.39
N TYR A 3 0.70 19.90 -2.28
CA TYR A 3 1.53 20.87 -1.55
C TYR A 3 2.79 20.22 -0.96
N TYR A 4 2.64 19.12 -0.21
CA TYR A 4 3.76 18.42 0.44
C TYR A 4 4.54 17.48 -0.50
N ALA A 5 3.88 16.87 -1.49
CA ALA A 5 4.56 15.98 -2.45
C ALA A 5 5.53 16.74 -3.36
N ARG A 6 5.31 18.04 -3.61
CA ARG A 6 6.16 18.86 -4.48
C ARG A 6 7.57 19.06 -3.90
N TYR A 7 7.66 19.31 -2.60
CA TYR A 7 8.92 19.63 -1.92
C TYR A 7 9.57 18.41 -1.25
N HIS A 8 8.79 17.40 -0.85
CA HIS A 8 9.30 16.24 -0.10
C HIS A 8 8.90 14.89 -0.74
N LYS A 9 9.22 14.71 -2.02
CA LYS A 9 8.94 13.45 -2.76
C LYS A 9 9.48 12.20 -2.04
N SER A 10 10.68 12.27 -1.48
CA SER A 10 11.31 11.15 -0.77
C SER A 10 10.59 10.79 0.54
N ALA A 11 10.17 11.79 1.32
CA ALA A 11 9.38 11.58 2.53
C ALA A 11 7.98 11.05 2.20
N MET A 12 7.35 11.57 1.14
CA MET A 12 6.04 11.11 0.69
C MET A 12 6.06 9.62 0.31
N LYS A 13 7.14 9.14 -0.35
CA LYS A 13 7.32 7.71 -0.61
C LYS A 13 7.35 6.88 0.68
N LYS A 14 8.03 7.37 1.73
CA LYS A 14 8.08 6.68 3.04
C LYS A 14 6.69 6.60 3.69
N VAL A 15 5.91 7.67 3.64
CA VAL A 15 4.54 7.71 4.16
C VAL A 15 3.64 6.74 3.41
N CYS A 16 3.67 6.75 2.07
CA CYS A 16 2.90 5.81 1.25
C CYS A 16 3.28 4.35 1.55
N ARG A 17 4.58 4.06 1.73
CA ARG A 17 5.05 2.73 2.13
C ARG A 17 4.51 2.32 3.50
N TYR A 18 4.55 3.22 4.47
CA TYR A 18 4.01 2.96 5.81
C TYR A 18 2.51 2.65 5.77
N ILE A 19 1.73 3.42 5.01
CA ILE A 19 0.30 3.16 4.81
C ILE A 19 0.09 1.76 4.20
N ASN A 20 0.85 1.40 3.17
CA ASN A 20 0.75 0.07 2.55
C ASN A 20 1.10 -1.07 3.51
N LEU A 21 2.12 -0.91 4.35
CA LEU A 21 2.47 -1.89 5.38
C LEU A 21 1.35 -2.04 6.44
N THR A 22 0.72 -0.92 6.82
CA THR A 22 -0.43 -0.94 7.74
C THR A 22 -1.63 -1.67 7.12
N LEU A 23 -1.89 -1.49 5.82
CA LEU A 23 -2.93 -2.23 5.10
C LEU A 23 -2.63 -3.73 5.05
N ILE A 24 -1.37 -4.12 4.83
CA ILE A 24 -0.95 -5.52 4.88
C ILE A 24 -1.17 -6.10 6.28
N ALA A 25 -0.78 -5.39 7.34
CA ALA A 25 -0.99 -5.82 8.72
C ALA A 25 -2.49 -5.96 9.04
N TRP A 26 -3.30 -5.00 8.60
CA TRP A 26 -4.75 -5.04 8.72
C TRP A 26 -5.36 -6.24 8.00
N ALA A 27 -4.96 -6.54 6.77
CA ALA A 27 -5.46 -7.70 6.03
C ALA A 27 -5.09 -9.02 6.71
N ARG A 28 -3.87 -9.13 7.26
CA ARG A 28 -3.46 -10.31 8.04
C ARG A 28 -4.28 -10.47 9.32
N LYS A 29 -4.72 -9.37 9.95
CA LYS A 29 -5.59 -9.41 11.14
C LYS A 29 -7.03 -9.74 10.77
N LYS A 30 -7.53 -9.21 9.65
CA LYS A 30 -8.91 -9.39 9.19
C LYS A 30 -9.16 -10.79 8.62
N TYR A 31 -8.24 -11.32 7.81
CA TYR A 31 -8.41 -12.59 7.11
C TYR A 31 -7.56 -13.70 7.75
N LYS A 32 -8.22 -14.69 8.36
CA LYS A 32 -7.54 -15.84 9.00
C LYS A 32 -6.58 -16.57 8.06
N THR A 33 -6.93 -16.66 6.77
CA THR A 33 -6.12 -17.29 5.71
C THR A 33 -4.80 -16.58 5.41
N LEU A 34 -4.72 -15.28 5.74
CA LEU A 34 -3.54 -14.44 5.50
C LEU A 34 -2.69 -14.20 6.75
N ARG A 35 -3.18 -14.56 7.94
CA ARG A 35 -2.54 -14.27 9.24
C ARG A 35 -1.03 -14.57 9.26
N TYR A 36 -0.64 -15.75 8.79
CA TYR A 36 0.75 -16.21 8.77
C TYR A 36 1.45 -16.03 7.40
N ARG A 37 0.74 -15.53 6.39
CA ARG A 37 1.21 -15.49 5.00
C ARG A 37 1.47 -14.05 4.54
N LYS A 38 2.55 -13.43 5.04
CA LYS A 38 2.94 -12.05 4.71
C LYS A 38 3.03 -11.84 3.19
N THR A 39 3.72 -12.73 2.48
CA THR A 39 3.89 -12.64 1.02
C THR A 39 2.55 -12.66 0.28
N LYS A 40 1.62 -13.54 0.66
CA LYS A 40 0.28 -13.57 0.06
C LYS A 40 -0.53 -12.31 0.37
N ALA A 41 -0.38 -11.75 1.57
CA ALA A 41 -1.02 -10.49 1.93
C ALA A 41 -0.47 -9.31 1.11
N CYS A 42 0.85 -9.28 0.86
CA CYS A 42 1.49 -8.31 -0.03
C CYS A 42 0.96 -8.45 -1.47
N GLN A 43 0.97 -9.68 -2.03
CA GLN A 43 0.48 -9.96 -3.39
C GLN A 43 -1.00 -9.59 -3.55
N LEU A 44 -1.83 -9.86 -2.54
CA LEU A 44 -3.23 -9.47 -2.54
C LEU A 44 -3.38 -7.94 -2.59
N MET A 45 -2.63 -7.22 -1.74
CA MET A 45 -2.67 -5.75 -1.73
C MET A 45 -2.16 -5.15 -3.04
N GLU A 46 -1.11 -5.72 -3.61
CA GLU A 46 -0.60 -5.29 -4.91
C GLU A 46 -1.64 -5.52 -6.02
N ARG A 47 -2.29 -6.69 -6.04
CA ARG A 47 -3.37 -6.99 -6.98
C ARG A 47 -4.54 -6.02 -6.83
N LEU A 48 -5.00 -5.77 -5.60
CA LEU A 48 -6.08 -4.82 -5.33
C LEU A 48 -5.71 -3.39 -5.74
N SER A 49 -4.46 -2.99 -5.56
CA SER A 49 -3.99 -1.67 -5.97
C SER A 49 -4.01 -1.47 -7.49
N LYS A 50 -3.82 -2.55 -8.26
CA LYS A 50 -3.90 -2.56 -9.73
C LYS A 50 -5.35 -2.63 -10.23
N GLU A 51 -6.18 -3.47 -9.61
CA GLU A 51 -7.59 -3.65 -10.02
C GLU A 51 -8.47 -2.46 -9.62
N LYS A 52 -8.19 -1.84 -8.46
CA LYS A 52 -9.01 -0.76 -7.89
C LYS A 52 -8.12 0.38 -7.38
N PRO A 53 -7.45 1.11 -8.29
CA PRO A 53 -6.54 2.19 -7.92
C PRO A 53 -7.25 3.36 -7.21
N GLU A 54 -8.58 3.44 -7.30
CA GLU A 54 -9.37 4.52 -6.69
C GLU A 54 -9.69 4.30 -5.20
N LEU A 55 -9.43 3.11 -4.65
CA LEU A 55 -9.66 2.83 -3.22
C LEU A 55 -8.82 3.72 -2.30
N PHE A 56 -7.60 4.08 -2.73
CA PHE A 56 -6.73 4.95 -1.98
C PHE A 56 -6.07 5.97 -2.89
N ALA A 57 -6.05 7.24 -2.46
CA ALA A 57 -5.52 8.34 -3.25
C ALA A 57 -4.04 8.14 -3.66
N HIS A 58 -3.24 7.44 -2.86
CA HIS A 58 -1.84 7.17 -3.19
C HIS A 58 -1.64 5.99 -4.15
N TRP A 59 -2.64 5.14 -4.37
CA TRP A 59 -2.57 4.07 -5.38
C TRP A 59 -2.76 4.59 -6.80
N LYS A 60 -3.54 5.68 -6.95
CA LYS A 60 -3.71 6.38 -8.24
C LYS A 60 -2.41 6.94 -8.81
N ALA A 61 -1.44 7.26 -7.95
CA ALA A 61 -0.11 7.72 -8.36
C ALA A 61 0.82 6.58 -8.84
N GLY A 62 0.32 5.34 -8.85
CA GLY A 62 1.04 4.13 -9.22
C GLY A 62 1.44 3.32 -7.98
N PRO A 63 1.23 1.98 -7.97
CA PRO A 63 1.69 1.10 -6.91
C PRO A 63 3.21 0.89 -7.03
N GLY A 64 3.99 1.95 -6.82
CA GLY A 64 5.44 1.91 -6.95
C GLY A 64 6.05 1.09 -5.81
N SER A 65 6.50 -0.14 -6.11
CA SER A 65 7.34 -1.07 -5.32
C SER A 65 7.11 -1.19 -3.79
N ALA A 66 6.03 -0.61 -3.27
CA ALA A 66 5.85 -0.35 -1.84
C ALA A 66 5.30 -1.56 -1.09
N PHE A 67 4.94 -2.62 -1.82
CA PHE A 67 4.43 -3.87 -1.27
C PHE A 67 5.53 -4.95 -1.15
N ALA A 68 6.76 -4.66 -1.61
CA ALA A 68 7.95 -5.51 -1.49
C ALA A 68 8.89 -5.05 -0.35
#